data_AF-A0A3P8QCB7-F1
#
_entry.id   AF-A0A3P8QCB7-F1
#
_cell.length_a   1.000
_cell.length_b   1.000
_cell.length_c   1.000
_cell.angle_alpha   90.00
_cell.angle_beta   90.00
_cell.angle_gamma   90.00
#
_symmetry.space_group_name_H-M   'P 1'
#
loop_
_entity.id
_entity.type
_entity.pdbx_description
1 polymer ?
#
loop_
_entity_poly.entity_id
_entity_poly.type
_entity_poly.pdbx_seq_one_letter_code
_entity_poly.pdbx_strand_id
1 'polypeptide(L)'
;VSASSPLLLFVAAFTRLSADGQPVLGNSFTFPQNCKNDEEGKLLRAEPHGEVDVAVHQRGVWTPARGYRGRIFRNSSILFSRIFYNDSGFYLLRCDSRKMRIQVTVLVPFNVTVKEGEKASLPCYFSTADNKCVSARWEMNQQVVFEWNSCKDEDNGTADGRLSGDFSLNLPHARKEHRGYYFCYKQNEDGEKERDPSVVRLEVKKRSYPGFFFFFLIAGYLPLLKMLNVSGDVFN
;
A
#
# COMPACT_ATOMS: atom_id res chain seq x y z
N VAL A 1 25.69 25.66 54.68
CA VAL A 1 24.66 24.83 54.03
C VAL A 1 24.36 25.47 52.68
N SER A 2 25.01 24.99 51.63
CA SER A 2 24.84 25.51 50.25
C SER A 2 23.82 24.64 49.55
N ALA A 3 22.66 25.20 49.21
CA ALA A 3 21.60 24.51 48.49
C ALA A 3 21.88 24.62 46.99
N SER A 4 22.29 23.51 46.38
CA SER A 4 22.39 23.33 44.94
C SER A 4 21.00 23.19 44.32
N SER A 5 20.65 24.10 43.42
CA SER A 5 19.46 24.03 42.56
C SER A 5 19.70 23.03 41.42
N PRO A 6 18.82 22.06 41.17
CA PRO A 6 18.95 21.18 40.01
C PRO A 6 18.36 21.87 38.78
N LEU A 7 19.22 22.11 37.79
CA LEU A 7 18.83 22.56 36.46
C LEU A 7 18.02 21.44 35.78
N LEU A 8 16.70 21.63 35.64
CA LEU A 8 15.86 20.76 34.82
C LEU A 8 16.25 20.94 33.34
N LEU A 9 17.07 20.02 32.83
CA LEU A 9 17.28 19.81 31.41
C LEU A 9 15.98 19.27 30.81
N PHE A 10 15.16 20.15 30.26
CA PHE A 10 14.12 19.76 29.31
C PHE A 10 14.80 19.20 28.06
N VAL A 11 14.99 17.88 28.03
CA VAL A 11 15.27 17.18 26.77
C VAL A 11 14.00 17.32 25.95
N ALA A 12 14.00 18.27 25.02
CA ALA A 12 12.99 18.32 23.98
C ALA A 12 13.08 17.01 23.20
N ALA A 13 12.17 16.08 23.48
CA ALA A 13 11.92 14.96 22.62
C ALA A 13 11.41 15.53 21.30
N PHE A 14 12.33 15.80 20.37
CA PHE A 14 11.98 16.04 18.98
C PHE A 14 11.36 14.74 18.48
N THR A 15 10.04 14.66 18.53
CA THR A 15 9.30 13.72 17.71
C THR A 15 9.73 13.99 16.28
N ARG A 16 10.55 13.09 15.72
CA ARG A 16 10.85 13.13 14.29
C ARG A 16 9.53 12.84 13.60
N LEU A 17 8.76 13.88 13.30
CA LEU A 17 7.74 13.84 12.27
C LEU A 17 8.52 13.64 10.97
N SER A 18 8.89 12.40 10.67
CA SER A 18 9.65 12.08 9.46
C SER A 18 8.76 12.44 8.29
N ALA A 19 9.09 13.52 7.59
CA ALA A 19 8.38 14.01 6.42
C ALA A 19 8.64 13.11 5.19
N ASP A 20 8.86 11.82 5.40
CA ASP A 20 9.29 10.88 4.39
C ASP A 20 8.11 10.39 3.56
N GLY A 21 8.39 10.05 2.31
CA GLY A 21 7.42 9.57 1.34
C GLY A 21 7.70 8.13 0.95
N GLN A 22 6.66 7.30 0.92
CA GLN A 22 6.74 5.92 0.41
C GLN A 22 5.74 5.68 -0.73
N PRO A 23 5.88 6.37 -1.89
CA PRO A 23 4.96 6.18 -3.01
C PRO A 23 5.14 4.82 -3.69
N VAL A 24 4.04 4.27 -4.23
CA VAL A 24 4.10 3.06 -5.06
C VAL A 24 4.49 3.42 -6.50
N LEU A 25 5.36 2.61 -7.09
CA LEU A 25 5.83 2.74 -8.47
C LEU A 25 4.65 2.93 -9.44
N GLY A 26 4.76 3.94 -10.32
CA GLY A 26 3.75 4.22 -11.35
C GLY A 26 2.58 5.08 -10.89
N ASN A 27 2.40 5.32 -9.59
CA ASN A 27 1.38 6.22 -9.06
C ASN A 27 1.85 7.68 -9.09
N SER A 28 0.89 8.61 -9.02
CA SER A 28 1.17 10.01 -8.70
C SER A 28 1.60 10.15 -7.25
N PHE A 29 2.42 11.16 -6.95
CA PHE A 29 2.91 11.41 -5.60
C PHE A 29 2.97 12.91 -5.29
N THR A 30 2.31 13.29 -4.21
CA THR A 30 2.38 14.63 -3.63
C THR A 30 3.36 14.60 -2.47
N PHE A 31 4.32 15.53 -2.43
CA PHE A 31 5.21 15.63 -1.28
C PHE A 31 4.41 15.95 0.00
N PRO A 32 4.78 15.36 1.15
CA PRO A 32 4.05 15.55 2.40
C PRO A 32 4.24 16.94 3.02
N GLN A 33 5.20 17.72 2.50
CA GLN A 33 5.53 19.07 2.97
C GLN A 33 5.55 20.03 1.79
N ASN A 34 5.22 21.28 2.07
CA ASN A 34 5.06 22.31 1.06
C ASN A 34 5.47 23.69 1.59
N CYS A 35 5.80 24.61 0.67
CA CYS A 35 5.94 26.02 0.99
C CYS A 35 4.57 26.68 1.12
N LYS A 36 4.49 27.77 1.88
CA LYS A 36 3.29 28.63 1.89
C LYS A 36 3.21 29.42 0.60
N ASN A 37 2.02 29.92 0.26
CA ASN A 37 1.77 30.59 -1.01
C ASN A 37 2.61 31.85 -1.22
N ASP A 38 2.93 32.55 -0.14
CA ASP A 38 3.71 33.79 -0.10
C ASP A 38 5.24 33.56 -0.03
N GLU A 39 5.68 32.34 0.24
CA GLU A 39 7.11 32.00 0.32
C GLU A 39 7.69 31.71 -1.06
N GLU A 40 8.96 32.05 -1.27
CA GLU A 40 9.74 31.49 -2.38
C GLU A 40 10.38 30.17 -1.95
N GLY A 41 10.50 29.24 -2.89
CA GLY A 41 11.04 27.94 -2.54
C GLY A 41 11.64 27.14 -3.68
N LYS A 42 12.37 26.11 -3.30
CA LYS A 42 12.98 25.14 -4.21
C LYS A 42 12.85 23.74 -3.64
N LEU A 43 12.56 22.80 -4.52
CA LEU A 43 12.77 21.39 -4.28
C LEU A 43 14.02 20.97 -5.02
N LEU A 44 14.94 20.37 -4.30
CA LEU A 44 16.21 19.87 -4.81
C LEU A 44 16.29 18.37 -4.54
N ARG A 45 17.01 17.65 -5.39
CA ARG A 45 17.41 16.28 -5.15
C ARG A 45 18.87 16.24 -4.76
N ALA A 46 19.18 15.57 -3.65
CA ALA A 46 20.56 15.35 -3.24
C ALA A 46 21.14 14.17 -4.05
N GLU A 47 22.13 14.47 -4.88
CA GLU A 47 22.88 13.50 -5.67
C GLU A 47 24.34 13.45 -5.17
N PRO A 48 25.11 12.38 -5.49
CA PRO A 48 26.49 12.24 -5.03
C PRO A 48 27.41 13.41 -5.39
N HIS A 49 27.15 14.08 -6.53
CA HIS A 49 27.97 15.18 -7.06
C HIS A 49 27.38 16.57 -6.80
N GLY A 50 26.32 16.67 -5.98
CA GLY A 50 25.68 17.94 -5.65
C GLY A 50 24.16 17.88 -5.68
N GLU A 51 23.54 19.04 -5.52
CA GLU A 51 22.09 19.18 -5.53
C GLU A 51 21.60 19.47 -6.95
N VAL A 52 20.55 18.76 -7.39
CA VAL A 52 19.90 18.99 -8.68
C VAL A 52 18.56 19.66 -8.47
N ASP A 53 18.29 20.74 -9.22
CA ASP A 53 16.98 21.41 -9.19
C ASP A 53 15.87 20.48 -9.69
N VAL A 54 14.81 20.34 -8.88
CA VAL A 54 13.62 19.53 -9.22
C VAL A 54 12.44 20.43 -9.59
N ALA A 55 12.14 21.41 -8.73
CA ALA A 55 11.08 22.38 -8.97
C ALA A 55 11.32 23.68 -8.17
N VAL A 56 10.72 24.77 -8.62
CA VAL A 56 10.78 26.09 -7.97
C VAL A 56 9.38 26.54 -7.61
N HIS A 57 9.21 27.09 -6.41
CA HIS A 57 7.97 27.66 -5.91
C HIS A 57 8.05 29.19 -5.96
N GLN A 58 7.14 29.79 -6.71
CA GLN A 58 7.00 31.24 -6.80
C GLN A 58 5.53 31.61 -6.89
N ARG A 59 5.11 32.60 -6.08
CA ARG A 59 3.73 33.12 -6.08
C ARG A 59 2.68 32.02 -5.94
N GLY A 60 2.90 31.08 -5.02
CA GLY A 60 1.97 29.99 -4.72
C GLY A 60 1.95 28.85 -5.74
N VAL A 61 2.91 28.77 -6.65
CA VAL A 61 2.92 27.75 -7.71
C VAL A 61 4.30 27.10 -7.84
N TRP A 62 4.30 25.78 -7.83
CA TRP A 62 5.46 24.96 -8.21
C TRP A 62 5.58 24.85 -9.72
N THR A 63 6.79 25.09 -10.24
CA THR A 63 7.12 24.93 -11.65
C THR A 63 8.31 23.97 -11.79
N PRO A 64 8.23 22.95 -12.67
CA PRO A 64 9.32 21.97 -12.82
C PRO A 64 10.60 22.57 -13.39
N ALA A 65 11.73 22.10 -12.88
CA ALA A 65 13.03 22.30 -13.51
C ALA A 65 13.11 21.54 -14.85
N ARG A 66 14.10 21.88 -15.69
CA ARG A 66 14.22 21.35 -17.06
C ARG A 66 14.15 19.81 -17.13
N GLY A 67 14.88 19.11 -16.26
CA GLY A 67 14.92 17.63 -16.22
C GLY A 67 13.63 16.98 -15.71
N TYR A 68 12.73 17.75 -15.10
CA TYR A 68 11.47 17.28 -14.51
C TYR A 68 10.23 17.79 -15.26
N ARG A 69 10.42 18.49 -16.40
CA ARG A 69 9.30 18.90 -17.27
C ARG A 69 8.53 17.68 -17.75
N GLY A 70 7.20 17.79 -17.76
CA GLY A 70 6.30 16.67 -18.09
C GLY A 70 6.17 15.60 -16.99
N ARG A 71 6.97 15.69 -15.91
CA ARG A 71 6.89 14.77 -14.77
C ARG A 71 6.19 15.38 -13.56
N ILE A 72 6.41 16.67 -13.31
CA ILE A 72 5.77 17.42 -12.21
C ILE A 72 4.74 18.39 -12.79
N PHE A 73 3.55 18.41 -12.19
CA PHE A 73 2.50 19.33 -12.58
C PHE A 73 2.75 20.74 -12.02
N ARG A 74 2.38 21.75 -12.80
CA ARG A 74 2.33 23.12 -12.31
C ARG A 74 1.12 23.28 -11.40
N ASN A 75 1.34 23.31 -10.09
CA ASN A 75 0.28 23.27 -9.09
C ASN A 75 0.72 23.98 -7.79
N SER A 76 -0.19 24.21 -6.85
CA SER A 76 0.13 24.76 -5.52
C SER A 76 0.93 23.79 -4.65
N SER A 77 0.96 22.51 -5.01
CA SER A 77 1.72 21.46 -4.33
C SER A 77 2.71 20.78 -5.28
N ILE A 78 3.78 20.23 -4.73
CA ILE A 78 4.74 19.42 -5.48
C ILE A 78 4.09 18.08 -5.82
N LEU A 79 3.59 17.94 -7.04
CA LEU A 79 2.89 16.75 -7.50
C LEU A 79 3.60 16.11 -8.70
N PHE A 80 4.22 14.96 -8.47
CA PHE A 80 4.67 14.07 -9.53
C PHE A 80 3.46 13.38 -10.16
N SER A 81 3.36 13.46 -11.49
CA SER A 81 2.34 12.75 -12.27
C SER A 81 2.50 11.23 -12.19
N ARG A 82 3.75 10.78 -12.19
CA ARG A 82 4.15 9.37 -12.10
C ARG A 82 5.53 9.25 -11.48
N ILE A 83 5.64 8.42 -10.45
CA ILE A 83 6.89 8.04 -9.80
C ILE A 83 7.53 6.83 -10.48
N PHE A 84 8.85 6.88 -10.64
CA PHE A 84 9.71 5.80 -11.12
C PHE A 84 10.66 5.34 -10.00
N TYR A 85 11.18 4.12 -10.11
CA TYR A 85 12.05 3.52 -9.08
C TYR A 85 13.28 4.39 -8.79
N ASN A 86 13.83 5.04 -9.83
CA ASN A 86 14.99 5.91 -9.76
C ASN A 86 14.67 7.32 -9.22
N ASP A 87 13.45 7.59 -8.76
CA ASP A 87 13.14 8.79 -7.99
C ASP A 87 13.41 8.60 -6.49
N SER A 88 13.71 7.38 -6.03
CA SER A 88 14.10 7.14 -4.64
C SER A 88 15.35 7.93 -4.29
N GLY A 89 15.40 8.49 -3.08
CA GLY A 89 16.54 9.26 -2.59
C GLY A 89 16.15 10.38 -1.65
N PHE A 90 17.12 11.22 -1.32
CA PHE A 90 16.90 12.37 -0.45
C PHE A 90 16.58 13.61 -1.27
N TYR A 91 15.54 14.30 -0.84
CA TYR A 91 15.12 15.59 -1.36
C TYR A 91 15.30 16.66 -0.29
N LEU A 92 15.57 17.87 -0.74
CA LEU A 92 15.70 19.05 0.10
C LEU A 92 14.64 20.06 -0.32
N LEU A 93 13.67 20.29 0.55
CA LEU A 93 12.70 21.35 0.40
C LEU A 93 13.24 22.59 1.12
N ARG A 94 13.38 23.69 0.37
CA ARG A 94 13.78 25.00 0.88
C ARG A 94 12.62 25.96 0.66
N CYS A 95 12.10 26.56 1.72
CA CYS A 95 11.06 27.58 1.68
C CYS A 95 11.54 28.76 2.51
N ASP A 96 11.92 29.88 1.87
CA ASP A 96 12.60 31.00 2.51
C ASP A 96 13.70 30.56 3.50
N SER A 97 13.48 30.74 4.81
CA SER A 97 14.42 30.36 5.87
C SER A 97 14.32 28.90 6.32
N ARG A 98 13.24 28.19 5.94
CA ARG A 98 12.97 26.80 6.34
C ARG A 98 13.65 25.82 5.39
N LYS A 99 14.30 24.80 5.95
CA LYS A 99 14.91 23.70 5.20
C LYS A 99 14.45 22.37 5.77
N MET A 100 13.99 21.48 4.91
CA MET A 100 13.49 20.15 5.30
C MET A 100 14.13 19.11 4.40
N ARG A 101 14.65 18.04 5.02
CA ARG A 101 15.14 16.87 4.31
C ARG A 101 14.05 15.81 4.30
N ILE A 102 13.77 15.26 3.12
CA ILE A 102 12.68 14.30 2.88
C ILE A 102 13.29 13.08 2.21
N GLN A 103 13.16 11.90 2.82
CA GLN A 103 13.51 10.65 2.17
C GLN A 103 12.32 10.14 1.37
N VAL A 104 12.52 9.88 0.09
CA VAL A 104 11.54 9.21 -0.76
C VAL A 104 12.04 7.79 -1.03
N THR A 105 11.23 6.79 -0.66
CA THR A 105 11.49 5.38 -0.92
C THR A 105 10.38 4.83 -1.80
N VAL A 106 10.67 4.59 -3.07
CA VAL A 106 9.67 4.10 -4.02
C VAL A 106 9.41 2.62 -3.79
N LEU A 107 8.17 2.27 -3.49
CA LEU A 107 7.75 0.89 -3.26
C LEU A 107 7.43 0.20 -4.60
N VAL A 108 8.10 -0.91 -4.88
CA VAL A 108 7.87 -1.72 -6.07
C VAL A 108 6.91 -2.86 -5.71
N PRO A 109 5.71 -2.93 -6.32
CA PRO A 109 4.73 -3.92 -5.92
C PRO A 109 5.04 -5.33 -6.43
N PHE A 110 4.85 -6.33 -5.57
CA PHE A 110 4.66 -7.71 -5.99
C PHE A 110 3.23 -7.87 -6.54
N ASN A 111 3.08 -8.34 -7.77
CA ASN A 111 1.77 -8.43 -8.42
C ASN A 111 1.15 -9.81 -8.23
N VAL A 112 -0.02 -9.87 -7.61
CA VAL A 112 -0.86 -11.07 -7.52
C VAL A 112 -2.08 -10.88 -8.42
N THR A 113 -2.29 -11.79 -9.36
CA THR A 113 -3.46 -11.76 -10.25
C THR A 113 -4.23 -13.07 -10.12
N VAL A 114 -5.51 -12.99 -9.79
CA VAL A 114 -6.41 -14.14 -9.63
C VAL A 114 -7.73 -13.90 -10.36
N LYS A 115 -8.52 -14.94 -10.60
CA LYS A 115 -9.90 -14.78 -11.05
C LYS A 115 -10.85 -14.66 -9.87
N GLU A 116 -11.97 -14.01 -10.10
CA GLU A 116 -13.06 -13.90 -9.13
C GLU A 116 -13.52 -15.28 -8.65
N GLY A 117 -13.55 -15.45 -7.32
CA GLY A 117 -13.87 -16.70 -6.63
C GLY A 117 -12.68 -17.62 -6.34
N GLU A 118 -11.50 -17.38 -6.91
CA GLU A 118 -10.28 -18.15 -6.60
C GLU A 118 -9.64 -17.70 -5.28
N LYS A 119 -8.85 -18.57 -4.66
CA LYS A 119 -8.01 -18.24 -3.50
C LYS A 119 -6.88 -17.31 -3.96
N ALA A 120 -6.74 -16.16 -3.30
CA ALA A 120 -5.55 -15.33 -3.41
C ALA A 120 -4.65 -15.53 -2.19
N SER A 121 -3.35 -15.61 -2.41
CA SER A 121 -2.34 -15.62 -1.35
C SER A 121 -1.41 -14.43 -1.58
N LEU A 122 -1.36 -13.52 -0.61
CA LEU A 122 -0.54 -12.32 -0.66
C LEU A 122 0.72 -12.56 0.19
N PRO A 123 1.91 -12.62 -0.42
CA PRO A 123 3.13 -13.00 0.29
C PRO A 123 3.53 -11.95 1.32
N CYS A 124 3.94 -12.41 2.51
CA CYS A 124 4.65 -11.60 3.49
C CYS A 124 5.51 -12.50 4.37
N TYR A 125 6.80 -12.19 4.46
CA TYR A 125 7.77 -13.04 5.16
C TYR A 125 8.66 -12.18 6.04
N PHE A 126 8.80 -12.56 7.31
CA PHE A 126 9.70 -11.88 8.25
C PHE A 126 10.56 -12.88 9.01
N SER A 127 11.81 -12.50 9.29
CA SER A 127 12.61 -13.24 10.26
C SER A 127 12.01 -13.13 11.66
N THR A 128 11.81 -14.27 12.30
CA THR A 128 11.31 -14.44 13.66
C THR A 128 12.41 -14.85 14.65
N ALA A 129 13.66 -15.00 14.18
CA ALA A 129 14.75 -15.64 14.93
C ALA A 129 15.11 -14.96 16.27
N ASP A 130 14.95 -13.63 16.35
CA ASP A 130 15.39 -12.84 17.50
C ASP A 130 14.24 -12.36 18.41
N ASN A 131 12.99 -12.69 18.06
CA ASN A 131 11.82 -12.11 18.73
C ASN A 131 11.05 -13.15 19.54
N LYS A 132 10.92 -12.90 20.84
CA LYS A 132 10.04 -13.67 21.75
C LYS A 132 8.56 -13.60 21.33
N CYS A 133 8.21 -12.51 20.66
CA CYS A 133 6.85 -12.11 20.33
C CYS A 133 6.81 -11.41 18.97
N VAL A 134 5.92 -11.85 18.08
CA VAL A 134 5.77 -11.29 16.74
C VAL A 134 4.30 -11.06 16.46
N SER A 135 3.99 -9.89 15.91
CA SER A 135 2.68 -9.64 15.33
C SER A 135 2.81 -9.16 13.90
N ALA A 136 1.90 -9.65 13.06
CA ALA A 136 1.81 -9.29 11.66
C ALA A 136 0.49 -8.59 11.41
N ARG A 137 0.54 -7.46 10.70
CA ARG A 137 -0.62 -6.64 10.39
C ARG A 137 -0.66 -6.33 8.91
N TRP A 138 -1.81 -6.56 8.30
CA TRP A 138 -2.09 -6.17 6.93
C TRP A 138 -3.01 -4.96 6.89
N GLU A 139 -2.63 -3.98 6.08
CA GLU A 139 -3.43 -2.80 5.83
C GLU A 139 -3.77 -2.65 4.35
N MET A 140 -5.02 -2.26 4.08
CA MET A 140 -5.51 -1.87 2.76
C MET A 140 -6.28 -0.56 2.94
N ASN A 141 -5.99 0.44 2.11
CA ASN A 141 -6.66 1.76 2.19
C ASN A 141 -6.63 2.38 3.61
N GLN A 142 -5.50 2.26 4.32
CA GLN A 142 -5.32 2.75 5.70
C GLN A 142 -6.21 2.05 6.76
N GLN A 143 -6.88 0.95 6.40
CA GLN A 143 -7.66 0.12 7.31
C GLN A 143 -6.97 -1.21 7.55
N VAL A 144 -7.07 -1.72 8.78
CA VAL A 144 -6.58 -3.05 9.14
C VAL A 144 -7.53 -4.09 8.58
N VAL A 145 -7.01 -4.98 7.74
CA VAL A 145 -7.79 -6.08 7.14
C VAL A 145 -7.47 -7.44 7.76
N PHE A 146 -6.31 -7.55 8.40
CA PHE A 146 -5.90 -8.74 9.14
C PHE A 146 -4.85 -8.36 10.17
N GLU A 147 -4.94 -8.95 11.35
CA GLU A 147 -3.97 -8.82 12.43
C GLU A 147 -3.81 -10.18 13.10
N TRP A 148 -2.55 -10.58 13.32
CA TRP A 148 -2.20 -11.81 14.00
C TRP A 148 -1.13 -11.50 15.05
N ASN A 149 -1.25 -12.04 16.26
CA ASN A 149 -0.36 -11.71 17.36
C ASN A 149 0.01 -12.93 18.20
N SER A 150 1.27 -13.36 18.10
CA SER A 150 1.77 -14.53 18.82
C SER A 150 1.83 -14.37 20.35
N CYS A 151 1.66 -13.16 20.88
CA CYS A 151 1.74 -12.86 22.33
C CYS A 151 0.40 -12.98 23.04
N LYS A 152 -0.70 -12.88 22.28
CA LYS A 152 -2.07 -12.90 22.82
C LYS A 152 -2.78 -14.20 22.49
N ASP A 153 -2.43 -14.79 21.35
CA ASP A 153 -3.05 -16.02 20.85
C ASP A 153 -2.25 -17.23 21.33
N GLU A 154 -2.38 -17.60 22.62
CA GLU A 154 -1.70 -18.78 23.19
C GLU A 154 -2.13 -20.12 22.55
N ASP A 155 -3.25 -20.17 21.82
CA ASP A 155 -3.85 -21.47 21.42
C ASP A 155 -4.60 -21.50 20.07
N ASN A 156 -4.41 -20.50 19.17
CA ASN A 156 -5.15 -20.46 17.89
C ASN A 156 -4.30 -20.24 16.62
N GLY A 157 -2.99 -20.09 16.77
CA GLY A 157 -2.08 -20.18 15.64
C GLY A 157 -1.54 -21.59 15.58
N THR A 158 -1.86 -22.35 14.53
CA THR A 158 -0.99 -23.46 14.14
C THR A 158 0.44 -22.94 14.19
N ALA A 159 1.32 -23.62 14.92
CA ALA A 159 2.69 -23.22 15.25
C ALA A 159 3.61 -22.90 14.03
N ASP A 160 3.05 -22.88 12.82
CA ASP A 160 3.70 -22.75 11.54
C ASP A 160 4.19 -21.33 11.27
N GLY A 161 3.39 -20.27 11.47
CA GLY A 161 3.81 -18.90 11.13
C GLY A 161 4.99 -18.36 11.95
N ARG A 162 5.07 -18.71 13.24
CA ARG A 162 6.20 -18.31 14.11
C ARG A 162 7.50 -19.00 13.71
N LEU A 163 7.43 -20.26 13.30
CA LEU A 163 8.59 -21.08 12.94
C LEU A 163 9.01 -20.92 11.48
N SER A 164 8.06 -20.68 10.57
CA SER A 164 8.28 -20.50 9.13
C SER A 164 8.60 -19.04 8.75
N GLY A 165 8.16 -18.08 9.56
CA GLY A 165 8.21 -16.66 9.23
C GLY A 165 7.22 -16.26 8.13
N ASP A 166 6.27 -17.12 7.77
CA ASP A 166 5.23 -16.85 6.78
C ASP A 166 4.00 -16.18 7.41
N PHE A 167 3.77 -14.93 7.01
CA PHE A 167 2.65 -14.09 7.43
C PHE A 167 1.73 -13.73 6.26
N SER A 168 1.71 -14.58 5.22
CA SER A 168 0.95 -14.36 4.00
C SER A 168 -0.55 -14.27 4.27
N LEU A 169 -1.21 -13.27 3.68
CA LEU A 169 -2.66 -13.12 3.78
C LEU A 169 -3.35 -14.02 2.76
N ASN A 170 -4.17 -14.95 3.25
CA ASN A 170 -4.96 -15.84 2.41
C ASN A 170 -6.40 -15.37 2.31
N LEU A 171 -6.83 -14.98 1.11
CA LEU A 171 -8.21 -14.64 0.79
C LEU A 171 -8.85 -15.83 0.07
N PRO A 172 -9.74 -16.62 0.72
CA PRO A 172 -10.25 -17.86 0.13
C PRO A 172 -11.12 -17.64 -1.11
N HIS A 173 -11.83 -16.51 -1.17
CA HIS A 173 -12.70 -16.14 -2.28
C HIS A 173 -12.42 -14.71 -2.70
N ALA A 174 -11.57 -14.53 -3.72
CA ALA A 174 -11.25 -13.21 -4.25
C ALA A 174 -12.46 -12.55 -4.92
N ARG A 175 -12.70 -11.27 -4.61
CA ARG A 175 -13.78 -10.47 -5.19
C ARG A 175 -13.23 -9.15 -5.72
N LYS A 176 -13.99 -8.46 -6.55
CA LYS A 176 -13.51 -7.22 -7.20
C LYS A 176 -13.19 -6.12 -6.17
N GLU A 177 -13.93 -6.07 -5.07
CA GLU A 177 -13.72 -5.16 -3.95
C GLU A 177 -12.38 -5.38 -3.22
N HIS A 178 -11.80 -6.57 -3.32
CA HIS A 178 -10.47 -6.87 -2.74
C HIS A 178 -9.33 -6.30 -3.60
N ARG A 179 -9.59 -5.71 -4.76
CA ARG A 179 -8.55 -5.12 -5.60
C ARG A 179 -7.89 -3.94 -4.90
N GLY A 180 -6.56 -3.95 -4.81
CA GLY A 180 -5.83 -2.82 -4.25
C GLY A 180 -4.38 -3.10 -3.91
N TYR A 181 -3.78 -2.17 -3.17
CA TYR A 181 -2.45 -2.30 -2.60
C TYR A 181 -2.57 -2.70 -1.14
N TYR A 182 -1.87 -3.77 -0.79
CA TYR A 182 -1.82 -4.35 0.54
C TYR A 182 -0.41 -4.13 1.11
N PHE A 183 -0.37 -3.72 2.37
CA PHE A 183 0.86 -3.44 3.08
C PHE A 183 0.97 -4.37 4.28
N CYS A 184 2.08 -5.08 4.38
CA CYS A 184 2.38 -5.94 5.52
C CYS A 184 3.34 -5.22 6.49
N TYR A 185 3.07 -5.35 7.78
CA TYR A 185 3.89 -4.79 8.83
C TYR A 185 4.18 -5.84 9.89
N LYS A 186 5.44 -5.88 10.31
CA LYS A 186 5.88 -6.52 11.54
C LYS A 186 5.77 -5.52 12.67
N GLN A 187 5.23 -5.96 13.80
CA GLN A 187 5.16 -5.20 15.03
C GLN A 187 5.93 -5.96 16.11
N ASN A 188 6.94 -5.30 16.68
CA ASN A 188 7.73 -5.80 17.81
C ASN A 188 7.02 -5.53 19.15
N GLU A 189 7.52 -6.10 20.25
CA GLU A 189 6.94 -5.95 21.61
C GLU A 189 6.75 -4.47 22.01
N ASP A 190 7.68 -3.60 21.60
CA ASP A 190 7.67 -2.16 21.92
C ASP A 190 6.65 -1.34 21.09
N GLY A 191 5.88 -2.00 20.22
CA GLY A 191 4.91 -1.36 19.33
C GLY A 191 5.54 -0.65 18.13
N GLU A 192 6.87 -0.74 17.96
CA GLU A 192 7.55 -0.28 16.76
C GLU A 192 7.06 -1.07 15.54
N LYS A 193 6.65 -0.33 14.51
CA LYS A 193 6.15 -0.87 13.25
C LYS A 193 7.27 -0.87 12.22
N GLU A 194 7.70 -2.07 11.86
CA GLU A 194 8.57 -2.29 10.73
C GLU A 194 7.71 -2.70 9.53
N ARG A 195 7.67 -1.86 8.48
CA ARG A 195 6.96 -2.17 7.25
C ARG A 195 7.84 -3.07 6.38
N ASP A 196 7.28 -4.16 5.86
CA ASP A 196 7.95 -4.86 4.77
C ASP A 196 8.08 -3.93 3.55
N PRO A 197 9.26 -3.77 2.94
CA PRO A 197 9.40 -2.93 1.76
C PRO A 197 8.55 -3.43 0.57
N SER A 198 8.10 -4.69 0.59
CA SER A 198 7.25 -5.30 -0.44
C SER A 198 5.78 -4.96 -0.20
N VAL A 199 5.27 -4.04 -1.03
CA VAL A 199 3.82 -3.84 -1.18
C VAL A 199 3.26 -4.89 -2.14
N VAL A 200 2.06 -5.42 -1.88
CA VAL A 200 1.41 -6.40 -2.77
C VAL A 200 0.27 -5.72 -3.53
N ARG A 201 0.24 -5.83 -4.86
CA ARG A 201 -0.87 -5.37 -5.70
C ARG A 201 -1.74 -6.56 -6.09
N LEU A 202 -2.96 -6.62 -5.57
CA LEU A 202 -3.95 -7.63 -5.93
C LEU A 202 -4.83 -7.15 -7.09
N GLU A 203 -4.85 -7.92 -8.17
CA GLU A 203 -5.74 -7.73 -9.32
C GLU A 203 -6.68 -8.92 -9.48
N VAL A 204 -8.00 -8.66 -9.46
CA VAL A 204 -9.03 -9.69 -9.60
C VAL A 204 -9.68 -9.59 -10.97
N LYS A 205 -9.41 -10.57 -11.84
CA LYS A 205 -9.98 -10.69 -13.18
C LYS A 205 -11.39 -11.28 -13.10
N LYS A 206 -12.28 -10.82 -13.98
CA LYS A 206 -13.61 -11.44 -14.13
C LYS A 206 -13.44 -12.91 -14.47
N ARG A 207 -14.28 -13.76 -13.89
CA ARG A 207 -14.37 -15.15 -14.30
C ARG A 207 -14.92 -15.19 -15.73
N SER A 208 -14.09 -15.66 -16.67
CA SER A 208 -14.58 -15.94 -18.02
C SER A 208 -15.38 -17.23 -17.94
N TYR A 209 -16.70 -17.12 -18.08
CA TYR A 209 -17.53 -18.27 -18.36
C TYR A 209 -17.39 -18.55 -19.86
N PRO A 210 -16.79 -19.68 -20.28
CA PRO A 210 -16.93 -20.08 -21.67
C PRO A 210 -18.43 -20.16 -21.96
N GLY A 211 -18.85 -19.45 -23.00
CA GLY A 211 -20.24 -19.06 -23.18
C GLY A 211 -21.22 -20.21 -23.04
N PHE A 212 -22.24 -19.99 -22.21
CA PHE A 212 -23.54 -20.67 -22.29
C PHE A 212 -24.20 -20.56 -23.69
N PHE A 213 -23.60 -19.78 -24.61
CA PHE A 213 -23.96 -19.68 -26.02
C PHE A 213 -23.59 -20.90 -26.88
N PHE A 214 -22.76 -21.85 -26.41
CA PHE A 214 -22.46 -23.06 -27.18
C PHE A 214 -23.37 -24.27 -26.88
N PHE A 215 -24.17 -24.24 -25.81
CA PHE A 215 -25.09 -25.35 -25.49
C PHE A 215 -26.41 -25.31 -26.27
N PHE A 216 -26.78 -24.19 -26.89
CA PHE A 216 -28.01 -24.10 -27.68
C PHE A 216 -27.87 -24.52 -29.16
N LEU A 217 -26.66 -24.73 -29.67
CA LEU A 217 -26.45 -25.19 -31.06
C LEU A 217 -26.31 -26.70 -31.22
N ILE A 218 -26.23 -27.47 -30.12
CA ILE A 218 -26.16 -28.96 -30.17
C ILE A 218 -27.33 -29.62 -29.42
N ALA A 219 -28.46 -28.92 -29.30
CA ALA A 219 -29.72 -29.48 -28.79
C ALA A 219 -30.92 -29.11 -29.70
N GLY A 220 -30.65 -28.90 -31.00
CA GLY A 220 -31.62 -28.48 -32.00
C GLY A 220 -32.22 -29.60 -32.86
N TYR A 221 -32.22 -30.85 -32.38
CA TYR A 221 -33.02 -31.93 -33.00
C TYR A 221 -33.57 -32.84 -31.91
N LEU A 222 -34.78 -32.52 -31.43
CA LEU A 222 -35.84 -33.49 -31.14
C LEU A 222 -37.16 -32.71 -30.92
N PRO A 223 -38.23 -32.97 -31.71
CA PRO A 223 -39.47 -32.24 -31.57
C PRO A 223 -40.25 -32.69 -30.32
N LEU A 224 -40.79 -31.70 -29.61
CA LEU A 224 -41.80 -31.86 -28.56
C LEU A 224 -43.07 -32.49 -29.17
N LEU A 225 -43.51 -33.64 -28.65
CA LEU A 225 -44.94 -34.02 -28.64
C LEU A 225 -45.21 -35.11 -27.60
N LYS A 226 -45.58 -34.66 -26.40
CA LYS A 226 -46.79 -35.07 -25.66
C LYS A 226 -46.66 -34.60 -24.20
N MET A 227 -47.25 -33.45 -23.91
CA MET A 227 -47.82 -33.21 -22.59
C MET A 227 -49.29 -33.60 -22.66
N LEU A 228 -49.70 -34.50 -21.76
CA LEU A 228 -50.89 -34.36 -20.92
C LEU A 228 -50.95 -35.60 -20.02
N ASN A 229 -50.58 -35.42 -18.75
CA ASN A 229 -50.90 -36.33 -17.68
C ASN A 229 -51.83 -35.56 -16.74
N VAL A 230 -53.13 -35.90 -16.77
CA VAL A 230 -54.09 -35.50 -15.74
C VAL A 230 -54.73 -36.78 -15.25
N SER A 231 -54.41 -37.11 -14.00
CA SER A 231 -55.02 -38.16 -13.20
C SER A 231 -56.28 -37.62 -12.53
N GLY A 232 -57.35 -38.41 -12.48
CA GLY A 232 -58.45 -38.22 -11.52
C GLY A 232 -59.85 -38.60 -12.00
N ASP A 233 -60.26 -39.81 -11.61
CA ASP A 233 -61.56 -40.14 -11.00
C ASP A 233 -62.81 -40.55 -11.83
N VAL A 234 -63.20 -41.83 -11.61
CA VAL A 234 -64.49 -42.28 -11.01
C VAL A 234 -65.76 -42.43 -11.89
N PHE A 235 -66.19 -43.72 -11.96
CA PHE A 235 -67.54 -44.32 -12.04
C PHE A 235 -68.28 -44.59 -13.38
N ASN A 236 -68.77 -45.85 -13.40
CA ASN A 236 -69.71 -46.58 -14.27
C ASN A 236 -69.22 -47.07 -15.64
#